data_AF-Q8GI75-F1
#
_entry.id   AF-Q8GI75-F1
#
_cell.length_a   1.000
_cell.length_b   1.000
_cell.length_c   1.000
_cell.angle_alpha   90.00
_cell.angle_beta   90.00
_cell.angle_gamma   90.00
#
_symmetry.space_group_name_H-M   'P 1'
#
loop_
_entity.id
_entity.type
_entity.pdbx_description
1 polymer ?
#
loop_
_entity_poly.entity_id
_entity_poly.type
_entity_poly.pdbx_seq_one_letter_code
_entity_poly.pdbx_strand_id
1 'polypeptide(L)'
;NKSQSSLSSAIERLSSGLRINSAKDDAAGQAIANRFTSNIKGLTQASRNANDGISIAQTTEGALNEINNNLQRVRELSVQATNGTNSDSDLKSIQDEIQQRLEEIDRVSNQTQFNG
;
A
#
# COMPACT_ATOMS: atom_id res chain seq x y z
N ASN A 1 -49.28 -18.34 28.23
CA ASN A 1 -48.73 -18.32 26.85
C ASN A 1 -48.03 -17.01 26.46
N LYS A 2 -48.62 -15.81 26.60
CA LYS A 2 -47.93 -14.54 26.28
C LYS A 2 -46.72 -14.20 27.16
N SER A 3 -46.76 -14.51 28.46
CA SER A 3 -45.63 -14.28 29.38
C SER A 3 -44.42 -15.16 29.04
N GLN A 4 -44.68 -16.43 28.70
CA GLN A 4 -43.65 -17.39 28.28
C GLN A 4 -42.94 -16.91 27.00
N SER A 5 -43.68 -16.43 25.99
CA SER A 5 -43.08 -15.95 24.75
C SER A 5 -42.23 -14.69 24.93
N SER A 6 -42.69 -13.73 25.74
CA SER A 6 -41.91 -12.51 26.01
C SER A 6 -40.63 -12.80 26.79
N LEU A 7 -40.67 -13.76 27.72
CA LEU A 7 -39.48 -14.21 28.45
C LEU A 7 -38.48 -14.89 27.50
N SER A 8 -38.94 -15.75 26.59
CA SER A 8 -38.07 -16.38 25.57
C SER A 8 -37.38 -15.35 24.67
N SER A 9 -38.09 -14.32 24.20
CA SER A 9 -37.47 -13.25 23.38
C SER A 9 -36.48 -12.39 24.18
N ALA A 10 -36.74 -12.16 25.47
CA ALA A 10 -35.80 -11.44 26.34
C ALA A 10 -34.51 -12.24 26.56
N ILE A 11 -34.62 -13.56 26.76
CA ILE A 11 -33.46 -14.46 26.88
C ILE A 11 -32.68 -14.51 25.56
N GLU A 12 -33.34 -14.54 24.41
CA GLU A 12 -32.69 -14.54 23.09
C GLU A 12 -31.89 -13.26 22.84
N ARG A 13 -32.45 -12.09 23.20
CA ARG A 13 -31.74 -10.80 23.14
C ARG A 13 -30.58 -10.73 24.13
N LEU A 14 -30.74 -11.28 25.33
CA LEU A 14 -29.67 -11.33 26.32
C LEU A 14 -28.52 -12.24 25.86
N SER A 15 -28.84 -13.40 25.29
CA SER A 15 -27.84 -14.38 24.83
C SER A 15 -27.08 -13.94 23.57
N SER A 16 -27.74 -13.18 22.69
CA SER A 16 -27.12 -12.64 21.46
C SER A 16 -26.43 -11.29 21.69
N GLY A 17 -26.86 -10.54 22.72
CA GLY A 17 -26.49 -9.14 22.92
C GLY A 17 -27.07 -8.19 21.86
N LEU A 18 -27.88 -8.70 20.92
CA LEU A 18 -28.47 -7.92 19.84
C LEU A 18 -29.94 -7.63 20.14
N ARG A 19 -30.34 -6.37 19.97
CA ARG A 19 -31.73 -5.95 20.17
C ARG A 19 -32.66 -6.43 19.04
N ILE A 20 -32.10 -6.64 17.84
CA ILE A 20 -32.81 -7.11 16.64
C ILE A 20 -32.22 -8.47 16.27
N ASN A 21 -32.94 -9.56 16.58
CA ASN A 21 -32.50 -10.93 16.31
C ASN A 21 -33.15 -11.53 15.07
N SER A 22 -34.33 -11.04 14.67
CA SER A 22 -35.04 -11.53 13.49
C SER A 22 -35.70 -10.40 12.68
N ALA A 23 -35.89 -10.65 11.37
CA ALA A 23 -36.66 -9.77 10.47
C ALA A 23 -38.10 -9.54 10.93
N LYS A 24 -38.62 -10.49 11.71
CA LYS A 24 -39.97 -10.47 12.25
C LYS A 24 -40.14 -9.42 13.36
N ASP A 25 -39.05 -9.06 14.05
CA ASP A 25 -39.08 -8.09 15.15
C ASP A 25 -38.97 -6.65 14.67
N ASP A 26 -38.15 -6.39 13.64
CA ASP A 26 -37.97 -5.07 13.01
C ASP A 26 -37.28 -5.23 11.63
N ALA A 27 -38.07 -5.42 10.57
CA ALA A 27 -37.56 -5.62 9.21
C ALA A 27 -36.77 -4.40 8.69
N ALA A 28 -37.19 -3.18 9.04
CA ALA A 28 -36.50 -1.96 8.64
C ALA A 28 -35.18 -1.79 9.39
N GLY A 29 -35.17 -2.03 10.71
CA GLY A 29 -33.98 -2.02 11.54
C GLY A 29 -32.97 -3.09 11.12
N GLN A 30 -33.42 -4.29 10.79
CA GLN A 30 -32.54 -5.35 10.29
C GLN A 30 -31.97 -5.01 8.89
N ALA A 31 -32.77 -4.43 7.99
CA ALA A 31 -32.30 -4.01 6.66
C ALA A 31 -31.21 -2.92 6.77
N ILE A 32 -31.40 -1.93 7.65
CA ILE A 32 -30.40 -0.89 7.92
C ILE A 32 -29.14 -1.49 8.56
N ALA A 33 -29.31 -2.40 9.54
CA ALA A 33 -28.20 -3.09 10.18
C ALA A 33 -27.36 -3.89 9.16
N ASN A 34 -28.00 -4.66 8.28
CA ASN A 34 -27.32 -5.41 7.21
C ASN A 34 -26.58 -4.47 6.24
N ARG A 35 -27.18 -3.32 5.89
CA ARG A 35 -26.51 -2.29 5.08
C ARG A 35 -25.27 -1.76 5.79
N PHE A 36 -25.35 -1.45 7.08
CA PHE A 36 -24.20 -0.99 7.84
C PHE A 36 -23.13 -2.07 8.00
N THR A 37 -23.50 -3.33 8.28
CA THR A 37 -22.53 -4.44 8.30
C THR A 37 -21.83 -4.61 6.95
N SER A 38 -22.56 -4.48 5.85
CA SER A 38 -21.99 -4.54 4.49
C SER A 38 -21.03 -3.38 4.24
N ASN A 39 -21.41 -2.16 4.63
CA ASN A 39 -20.55 -0.98 4.54
C ASN A 39 -19.30 -1.12 5.41
N ILE A 40 -19.43 -1.62 6.65
CA ILE A 40 -18.29 -1.85 7.55
C ILE A 40 -17.31 -2.83 6.90
N LYS A 41 -17.80 -3.98 6.40
CA LYS A 41 -16.95 -4.95 5.70
C LYS A 41 -16.26 -4.33 4.47
N GLY A 42 -17.00 -3.54 3.69
CA GLY A 42 -16.47 -2.79 2.55
C GLY A 42 -15.37 -1.81 2.94
N LEU A 43 -15.60 -1.01 4.00
CA LEU A 43 -14.63 -0.05 4.52
C LEU A 43 -13.38 -0.74 5.11
N THR A 44 -13.55 -1.89 5.77
CA THR A 44 -12.40 -2.69 6.26
C THR A 44 -11.56 -3.21 5.09
N GLN A 45 -12.16 -3.62 3.99
CA GLN A 45 -11.40 -3.97 2.78
C GLN A 45 -10.75 -2.75 2.14
N ALA A 46 -11.48 -1.64 2.01
CA ALA A 46 -10.94 -0.40 1.46
C ALA A 46 -9.74 0.11 2.28
N SER A 47 -9.80 0.00 3.62
CA SER A 47 -8.68 0.34 4.50
C SER A 47 -7.47 -0.56 4.25
N ARG A 48 -7.66 -1.88 4.06
CA ARG A 48 -6.56 -2.78 3.68
C ARG A 48 -5.96 -2.39 2.34
N ASN A 49 -6.78 -2.17 1.31
CA ASN A 49 -6.32 -1.74 -0.01
C ASN A 49 -5.57 -0.39 0.05
N ALA A 50 -6.01 0.54 0.91
CA ALA A 50 -5.32 1.81 1.11
C ALA A 50 -3.94 1.62 1.77
N ASN A 51 -3.83 0.71 2.75
CA ASN A 51 -2.55 0.35 3.34
C ASN A 51 -1.61 -0.30 2.31
N ASP A 52 -2.13 -1.20 1.46
CA ASP A 52 -1.33 -1.80 0.37
C ASP A 52 -0.83 -0.71 -0.59
N GLY A 53 -1.68 0.25 -0.96
CA GLY A 53 -1.29 1.41 -1.77
C GLY A 53 -0.20 2.27 -1.13
N ILE A 54 -0.25 2.49 0.19
CA ILE A 54 0.80 3.18 0.93
C ILE A 54 2.10 2.38 0.90
N SER A 55 2.04 1.07 1.11
CA SER A 55 3.23 0.22 1.07
C SER A 55 3.88 0.20 -0.32
N ILE A 56 3.09 0.17 -1.40
CA ILE A 56 3.59 0.33 -2.78
C ILE A 56 4.34 1.66 -2.95
N ALA A 57 3.73 2.75 -2.49
CA ALA A 57 4.33 4.07 -2.59
C ALA A 57 5.68 4.14 -1.84
N GLN A 58 5.75 3.56 -0.65
CA GLN A 58 6.98 3.51 0.15
C GLN A 58 8.08 2.67 -0.50
N THR A 59 7.75 1.49 -1.05
CA THR A 59 8.71 0.67 -1.80
C THR A 59 9.23 1.43 -3.03
N THR A 60 8.34 2.11 -3.75
CA THR A 60 8.70 2.91 -4.92
C THR A 60 9.58 4.10 -4.52
N GLU A 61 9.28 4.77 -3.41
CA GLU A 61 10.08 5.88 -2.88
C GLU A 61 11.50 5.43 -2.50
N GLY A 62 11.65 4.27 -1.87
CA GLY A 62 12.95 3.67 -1.60
C GLY A 62 13.77 3.43 -2.87
N ALA A 63 13.16 2.85 -3.90
CA ALA A 63 13.81 2.65 -5.20
C ALA A 63 14.19 3.97 -5.89
N LEU A 64 13.31 4.98 -5.84
CA LEU A 64 13.58 6.31 -6.40
C LEU A 64 14.72 7.02 -5.67
N ASN A 65 14.90 6.80 -4.36
CA ASN A 65 16.03 7.33 -3.62
C ASN A 65 17.36 6.72 -4.11
N GLU A 66 17.41 5.42 -4.38
CA GLU A 66 18.59 4.78 -4.98
C GLU A 66 18.88 5.30 -6.39
N ILE A 67 17.85 5.48 -7.22
CA ILE A 67 17.99 6.09 -8.55
C ILE A 67 18.53 7.53 -8.42
N ASN A 68 18.03 8.30 -7.45
CA ASN A 68 18.49 9.67 -7.20
C ASN A 68 19.98 9.70 -6.83
N ASN A 69 20.43 8.82 -5.93
CA ASN A 69 21.83 8.69 -5.55
C ASN A 69 22.73 8.37 -6.75
N ASN A 70 22.32 7.43 -7.61
CA ASN A 70 23.06 7.11 -8.83
C ASN A 70 23.14 8.31 -9.79
N LEU A 71 22.04 9.05 -9.98
CA LEU A 71 22.02 10.24 -10.83
C LEU A 71 22.88 11.39 -10.29
N GLN A 72 22.93 11.57 -8.97
CA GLN A 72 23.85 12.53 -8.35
C GLN A 72 25.30 12.17 -8.66
N ARG A 73 25.66 10.88 -8.54
CA ARG A 73 27.00 10.40 -8.90
C ARG A 73 27.33 10.59 -10.38
N VAL A 74 26.39 10.30 -11.28
CA VAL A 74 26.56 10.55 -12.73
C VAL A 74 26.80 12.03 -13.01
N ARG A 75 26.10 12.93 -12.31
CA ARG A 75 26.32 14.38 -12.44
C ARG A 75 27.74 14.78 -11.99
N GLU A 76 28.21 14.28 -10.85
CA GLU A 76 29.58 14.51 -10.38
C GLU A 76 30.62 14.06 -11.42
N LEU A 77 30.45 12.84 -11.93
CA LEU A 77 31.31 12.26 -12.96
C LEU A 77 31.30 13.07 -14.27
N SER A 78 30.13 13.58 -14.67
CA SER A 78 30.00 14.43 -15.87
C SER A 78 30.75 15.76 -15.72
N VAL A 79 30.68 16.38 -14.53
CA VAL A 79 31.45 17.59 -14.22
C VAL A 79 32.95 17.26 -14.17
N GLN A 80 33.32 16.14 -13.56
CA GLN A 80 34.71 15.67 -13.51
C GLN A 80 35.27 15.46 -14.91
N ALA A 81 34.53 14.83 -15.82
CA ALA A 81 34.93 14.61 -17.22
C ALA A 81 35.17 15.92 -18.00
N THR A 82 34.47 17.00 -17.63
CA THR A 82 34.61 18.31 -18.28
C THR A 82 35.89 19.05 -17.86
N ASN A 83 36.62 18.56 -16.85
CA ASN A 83 37.89 19.16 -16.44
C ASN A 83 38.99 18.88 -17.49
N GLY A 84 39.52 19.95 -18.10
CA GLY A 84 40.44 19.88 -19.25
C GLY A 84 41.83 19.29 -18.96
N THR A 85 42.09 18.84 -17.74
CA THR A 85 43.36 18.17 -17.34
C THR A 85 43.29 16.64 -17.40
N ASN A 86 42.12 16.05 -17.63
CA ASN A 86 41.96 14.59 -17.68
C ASN A 86 42.61 14.01 -18.94
N SER A 87 43.25 12.85 -18.78
CA SER A 87 43.70 12.05 -19.93
C SER A 87 42.53 11.27 -20.56
N ASP A 88 42.71 10.80 -21.79
CA ASP A 88 41.71 9.94 -22.46
C ASP A 88 41.40 8.66 -21.66
N SER A 89 42.38 8.12 -20.92
CA SER A 89 42.18 6.98 -20.01
C SER A 89 41.31 7.32 -18.80
N ASP A 90 41.43 8.54 -18.27
CA ASP A 90 40.59 9.00 -17.16
C ASP A 90 39.15 9.20 -17.63
N LEU A 91 38.97 9.81 -18.81
CA LEU A 91 37.65 9.98 -19.43
C LEU A 91 36.97 8.65 -19.70
N LYS A 92 37.73 7.64 -20.16
CA LYS A 92 37.20 6.29 -20.36
C LYS A 92 36.76 5.64 -19.05
N SER A 93 37.56 5.77 -18.00
CA SER A 93 37.23 5.22 -16.67
C SER A 93 35.99 5.89 -16.07
N ILE A 94 35.85 7.21 -16.26
CA ILE A 94 34.65 7.96 -15.87
C ILE A 94 33.42 7.47 -16.66
N GLN A 95 33.55 7.28 -17.97
CA GLN A 95 32.46 6.77 -18.81
C GLN A 95 32.02 5.36 -18.39
N ASP A 96 32.98 4.49 -18.05
CA ASP A 96 32.69 3.14 -17.58
C ASP A 96 31.93 3.18 -16.24
N GLU A 97 32.28 4.08 -15.31
CA GLU A 97 31.51 4.25 -14.07
C GLU A 97 30.10 4.80 -14.35
N ILE A 98 29.95 5.79 -15.23
CA ILE A 98 28.63 6.31 -15.64
C ILE A 98 27.75 5.18 -16.19
N GLN A 99 28.31 4.33 -17.07
CA GLN A 99 27.59 3.20 -17.65
C GLN A 99 27.10 2.23 -16.56
N GLN A 100 27.93 1.90 -15.58
CA GLN A 100 27.53 1.05 -14.45
C GLN A 100 26.40 1.67 -13.62
N ARG A 101 26.41 2.99 -13.40
CA ARG A 101 25.33 3.68 -12.69
C ARG A 101 24.02 3.64 -13.46
N LEU A 102 24.07 3.78 -14.79
CA LEU A 102 22.87 3.68 -15.65
C LEU A 102 22.31 2.26 -15.65
N GLU A 103 23.17 1.25 -15.75
CA GLU A 103 22.75 -0.16 -15.65
C GLU A 103 22.11 -0.48 -14.28
N GLU A 104 22.63 0.10 -13.20
CA GLU A 104 22.05 -0.04 -11.87
C GLU A 104 20.68 0.64 -11.76
N ILE A 105 20.51 1.81 -12.37
CA ILE A 105 19.19 2.48 -12.45
C ILE A 105 18.20 1.61 -13.21
N ASP A 106 18.58 1.05 -14.36
CA ASP A 106 17.74 0.14 -15.14
C ASP A 106 17.40 -1.13 -14.33
N ARG A 107 18.38 -1.68 -13.60
CA ARG A 107 18.16 -2.84 -12.74
C ARG A 107 17.15 -2.53 -11.64
N VAL A 108 17.32 -1.42 -10.91
CA VAL A 108 16.40 -1.00 -9.85
C VAL A 108 15.01 -0.74 -10.43
N SER A 109 14.91 -0.08 -11.58
CA SER A 109 13.63 0.18 -12.25
C SER A 109 12.91 -1.12 -12.65
N ASN A 110 13.65 -2.12 -13.15
CA ASN A 110 13.07 -3.37 -13.63
C ASN A 110 12.78 -4.39 -12.52
N GLN A 111 13.52 -4.34 -11.40
CA GLN A 111 13.40 -5.30 -10.30
C GLN A 111 12.58 -4.77 -9.12
N THR A 112 12.21 -3.48 -9.11
CA THR A 112 11.31 -2.94 -8.09
C THR A 112 9.90 -3.46 -8.31
N GLN A 113 9.51 -4.43 -7.50
CA GLN A 113 8.17 -5.01 -7.49
C GLN A 113 7.57 -4.93 -6.08
N PHE A 114 6.27 -4.62 -6.02
CA PHE A 114 5.48 -4.81 -4.82
C PHE A 114 4.51 -5.96 -5.06
N ASN A 115 4.56 -6.97 -4.18
CA ASN A 115 3.70 -8.14 -4.21
C ASN A 115 3.85 -9.06 -5.46
N GLY A 116 5.04 -9.07 -6.08
CA GLY A 116 5.37 -10.00 -7.18
C GLY A 116 5.16 -9.39 -8.55
#